data_AF-A0A3M2RCQ0-F1
#
_entry.id   AF-A0A3M2RCQ0-F1
#
_cell.length_a   1.000
_cell.length_b   1.000
_cell.length_c   1.000
_cell.angle_alpha   90.00
_cell.angle_beta   90.00
_cell.angle_gamma   90.00
#
_symmetry.space_group_name_H-M   'P 1'
#
loop_
_entity.id
_entity.type
_entity.pdbx_description
1 polymer ?
#
loop_
_entity_poly.entity_id
_entity_poly.type
_entity_poly.pdbx_seq_one_letter_code
_entity_poly.pdbx_strand_id
1 'polypeptide(L)'
;MEVQKSYKVAKSTVNAQLYGGIGVAIFLLVAILTIRQMPAYPLGFVLVLIGVGIWNSSRSAVTCFNDYMEVKLAPISSLHLIRYRDIVRLDQSNKKYLAIDYLADGKEKTLKLPWPFIEKGAKNSLIAFLQEQQVT
;
A
#
# COMPACT_ATOMS: atom_id res chain seq x y z
N MET A 1 -0.80 10.87 -20.53
CA MET A 1 -1.51 11.09 -19.24
C MET A 1 -0.48 11.59 -18.27
N GLU A 2 -0.55 12.85 -17.86
CA GLU A 2 0.44 13.43 -16.95
C GLU A 2 0.15 13.02 -15.51
N VAL A 3 1.18 12.52 -14.83
CA VAL A 3 1.11 12.19 -13.41
C VAL A 3 1.29 13.49 -12.64
N GLN A 4 0.27 13.91 -11.89
CA GLN A 4 0.40 15.12 -11.06
C GLN A 4 1.15 14.83 -9.77
N LYS A 5 0.78 13.76 -9.07
CA LYS A 5 1.40 13.38 -7.79
C LYS A 5 1.50 11.88 -7.66
N SER A 6 2.60 11.40 -7.09
CA SER A 6 2.85 9.99 -6.87
C SER A 6 3.39 9.78 -5.46
N TYR A 7 2.76 8.88 -4.71
CA TYR A 7 3.10 8.60 -3.32
C TYR A 7 3.58 7.16 -3.18
N LYS A 8 4.79 7.00 -2.66
CA LYS A 8 5.42 5.70 -2.44
C LYS A 8 4.98 5.06 -1.12
N VAL A 9 5.21 3.75 -1.03
CA VAL A 9 5.06 3.01 0.21
C VAL A 9 6.02 3.57 1.25
N ALA A 10 5.58 3.65 2.51
CA ALA A 10 6.42 4.14 3.60
C ALA A 10 7.72 3.32 3.72
N LYS A 11 8.87 4.00 3.76
CA LYS A 11 10.19 3.36 3.95
C LYS A 11 10.24 2.48 5.19
N SER A 12 9.53 2.83 6.26
CA SER A 12 9.43 2.02 7.47
C SER A 12 8.76 0.67 7.21
N THR A 13 7.73 0.63 6.37
CA THR A 13 7.00 -0.59 6.01
C THR A 13 7.83 -1.47 5.10
N VAL A 14 8.52 -0.87 4.12
CA VAL A 14 9.47 -1.57 3.24
C VAL A 14 10.64 -2.15 4.06
N ASN A 15 11.21 -1.37 4.97
CA ASN A 15 12.30 -1.80 5.85
C ASN A 15 11.85 -2.90 6.81
N ALA A 16 10.64 -2.82 7.38
CA ALA A 16 10.10 -3.88 8.22
C ALA A 16 9.93 -5.20 7.44
N GLN A 17 9.49 -5.14 6.18
CA GLN A 17 9.37 -6.31 5.31
C GLN A 17 10.74 -6.90 4.95
N LEU A 18 11.72 -6.05 4.62
CA LEU A 18 13.07 -6.48 4.26
C LEU A 18 13.85 -7.01 5.47
N TYR A 19 14.06 -6.18 6.51
CA TYR A 19 14.85 -6.57 7.67
C TYR A 19 14.13 -7.59 8.57
N GLY A 20 12.80 -7.48 8.69
CA GLY A 20 12.01 -8.51 9.37
C GLY A 20 12.06 -9.84 8.62
N GLY A 21 11.94 -9.82 7.29
CA GLY A 21 12.12 -11.01 6.45
C GLY A 21 13.50 -11.63 6.63
N ILE A 22 14.57 -10.84 6.59
CA ILE A 22 15.95 -11.30 6.81
C ILE A 22 16.12 -11.90 8.22
N GLY A 23 15.60 -11.25 9.26
CA GLY A 23 15.67 -11.77 10.62
C GLY A 23 14.98 -13.13 10.78
N VAL A 24 13.80 -13.29 10.18
CA VAL A 24 13.07 -14.56 10.15
C VAL A 24 13.83 -15.62 9.33
N ALA A 25 14.49 -15.22 8.24
CA ALA A 25 15.34 -16.10 7.44
C ALA A 25 16.45 -16.72 8.30
N ILE A 26 17.17 -15.86 9.05
CA ILE A 26 18.29 -16.26 9.88
C ILE A 26 17.82 -17.21 10.99
N PHE A 27 16.71 -16.88 11.66
CA PHE A 27 16.13 -17.72 12.70
C PHE A 27 15.72 -19.11 12.16
N LEU A 28 15.05 -19.16 11.01
CA LEU A 28 14.67 -20.42 10.36
C LEU A 28 15.88 -21.25 9.93
N LEU A 29 16.94 -20.60 9.44
CA LEU A 29 18.21 -21.26 9.11
C LEU A 29 18.81 -21.95 10.34
N VAL A 30 18.88 -21.23 11.46
CA VAL A 30 19.39 -21.79 12.73
C VAL A 30 18.50 -22.95 13.21
N ALA A 31 17.19 -22.81 13.11
CA ALA A 31 16.23 -23.83 13.53
C ALA A 31 16.33 -25.12 12.68
N ILE A 32 16.48 -24.99 11.35
CA ILE A 32 16.66 -26.14 10.44
C ILE A 32 17.98 -26.85 10.70
N LEU A 33 19.06 -26.12 11.00
CA LEU A 33 20.36 -26.71 11.35
C LEU A 33 20.34 -27.42 12.71
N THR A 34 19.52 -26.95 13.65
CA THR A 34 19.42 -27.51 15.01
C THR A 34 18.40 -28.65 15.09
N ILE A 35 17.34 -28.61 14.29
CA ILE A 35 16.21 -29.57 14.31
C ILE A 35 16.21 -30.38 13.02
N ARG A 36 16.74 -31.60 13.08
CA ARG A 36 16.97 -32.50 11.93
C ARG A 36 15.73 -32.87 11.09
N GLN A 37 14.52 -32.73 11.64
CA GLN A 37 13.25 -33.02 10.94
C GLN A 37 12.47 -31.75 10.56
N MET A 38 13.04 -30.57 10.72
CA MET A 38 12.32 -29.35 10.40
C MET A 38 12.17 -29.21 8.88
N PRO A 39 10.95 -29.07 8.36
CA PRO A 39 10.74 -28.93 6.92
C PRO A 39 11.31 -27.60 6.42
N ALA A 40 11.90 -27.59 5.22
CA ALA A 40 12.48 -26.40 4.61
C ALA A 40 11.46 -25.46 3.95
N TYR A 41 10.18 -25.85 3.84
CA TYR A 41 9.11 -25.02 3.26
C TYR A 41 9.02 -23.58 3.80
N PRO A 42 9.27 -23.28 5.10
CA PRO A 42 9.25 -21.92 5.63
C PRO A 42 10.29 -20.98 5.01
N LEU A 43 11.41 -21.49 4.49
CA LEU A 43 12.40 -20.67 3.77
C LEU A 43 11.82 -20.07 2.49
N GLY A 44 10.96 -20.80 1.79
CA GLY A 44 10.26 -20.31 0.59
C GLY A 44 9.36 -19.11 0.92
N PHE A 45 8.68 -19.14 2.06
CA PHE A 45 7.84 -18.02 2.53
C PHE A 45 8.66 -16.75 2.80
N VAL A 46 9.88 -16.89 3.32
CA VAL A 46 10.77 -15.75 3.57
C VAL A 46 11.24 -15.10 2.27
N LEU A 47 11.57 -15.90 1.25
CA LEU A 47 11.91 -15.38 -0.07
C LEU A 47 10.75 -14.59 -0.69
N VAL A 48 9.51 -15.06 -0.51
CA VAL A 48 8.31 -14.32 -0.94
C VAL A 48 8.19 -12.98 -0.21
N LEU A 49 8.39 -12.93 1.11
CA LEU A 49 8.35 -11.68 1.88
C LEU A 49 9.41 -10.67 1.42
N ILE A 50 10.64 -11.13 1.19
CA ILE A 50 11.73 -10.28 0.69
C ILE A 50 11.40 -9.77 -0.72
N GLY A 51 10.90 -10.65 -1.61
CA GLY A 51 10.48 -10.29 -2.95
C GLY A 51 9.36 -9.23 -2.96
N VAL A 52 8.37 -9.37 -2.07
CA VAL A 52 7.31 -8.38 -1.88
C VAL A 52 7.87 -7.04 -1.36
N GLY A 53 8.83 -7.07 -0.44
CA GLY A 53 9.50 -5.87 0.06
C GLY A 53 10.25 -5.11 -1.03
N ILE A 54 11.01 -5.82 -1.87
CA ILE A 54 11.72 -5.23 -3.02
C ILE A 54 10.72 -4.65 -4.02
N TRP A 55 9.64 -5.38 -4.32
CA TRP A 55 8.59 -4.90 -5.21
C TRP A 55 7.96 -3.59 -4.70
N ASN A 56 7.57 -3.56 -3.43
CA ASN A 56 6.98 -2.38 -2.79
C ASN A 56 7.95 -1.19 -2.72
N SER A 57 9.26 -1.44 -2.68
CA SER A 57 10.28 -0.38 -2.71
C SER A 57 10.31 0.39 -4.04
N SER A 58 9.97 -0.30 -5.15
CA SER A 58 10.04 0.26 -6.50
C SER A 58 8.75 0.97 -6.95
N ARG A 59 7.60 0.59 -6.37
CA ARG A 59 6.27 1.08 -6.82
C ARG A 59 5.70 2.19 -5.95
N SER A 60 4.92 3.03 -6.60
CA SER A 60 4.03 3.99 -5.94
C SER A 60 2.74 3.30 -5.49
N ALA A 61 2.32 3.58 -4.26
CA ALA A 61 1.11 3.04 -3.65
C ALA A 61 -0.14 3.80 -4.10
N VAL A 62 0.01 5.12 -4.31
CA VAL A 62 -1.05 6.00 -4.81
C VAL A 62 -0.47 6.87 -5.92
N THR A 63 -1.12 6.89 -7.07
CA THR A 63 -0.76 7.77 -8.19
C THR A 63 -1.98 8.59 -8.58
N CYS A 64 -1.85 9.91 -8.55
CA CYS A 64 -2.89 10.85 -8.93
C CYS A 64 -2.63 11.37 -10.35
N PHE A 65 -3.62 11.20 -11.22
CA PHE A 65 -3.68 11.77 -12.56
C PHE A 65 -4.64 12.98 -12.55
N ASN A 66 -4.91 13.57 -13.71
CA ASN A 66 -5.82 14.71 -13.80
C ASN A 66 -7.29 14.33 -13.49
N ASP A 67 -7.75 13.17 -13.99
CA ASP A 67 -9.18 12.81 -13.91
C ASP A 67 -9.46 11.69 -12.90
N TYR A 68 -8.42 10.98 -12.46
CA TYR A 68 -8.55 9.79 -11.62
C TYR A 68 -7.31 9.53 -10.77
N MET A 69 -7.50 8.77 -9.69
CA MET A 69 -6.43 8.23 -8.87
C MET A 69 -6.35 6.71 -9.00
N GLU A 70 -5.12 6.21 -9.01
CA GLU A 70 -4.78 4.80 -8.90
C GLU A 70 -4.30 4.50 -7.49
N VAL A 71 -4.87 3.47 -6.88
CA VAL A 71 -4.42 2.95 -5.59
C VAL A 71 -4.09 1.48 -5.74
N LYS A 72 -2.84 1.13 -5.42
CA LYS A 72 -2.36 -0.25 -5.36
C LYS A 72 -1.58 -0.46 -4.06
N LEU A 73 -2.23 -1.05 -3.07
CA LEU A 73 -1.69 -1.22 -1.73
C LEU A 73 -0.82 -2.48 -1.57
N ALA A 74 -1.02 -3.50 -2.38
CA ALA A 74 -0.21 -4.72 -2.30
C ALA A 74 0.04 -5.30 -3.70
N PRO A 75 1.04 -6.19 -3.85
CA PRO A 75 1.30 -6.86 -5.13
C PRO A 75 0.08 -7.64 -5.63
N ILE A 76 -0.62 -8.31 -4.71
CA ILE A 76 -1.77 -9.17 -4.97
C ILE A 76 -3.11 -8.40 -4.88
N SER A 77 -3.12 -7.17 -4.32
CA SER A 77 -4.35 -6.40 -4.25
C SER A 77 -4.78 -5.92 -5.62
N SER A 78 -6.10 -5.87 -5.84
CA SER A 78 -6.70 -5.21 -6.99
C SER A 78 -6.23 -3.77 -7.10
N LEU A 79 -5.97 -3.33 -8.33
CA LEU A 79 -5.75 -1.92 -8.64
C LEU A 79 -7.12 -1.22 -8.54
N HIS A 80 -7.22 -0.24 -7.65
CA HIS A 80 -8.41 0.59 -7.55
C HIS A 80 -8.20 1.85 -8.38
N LEU A 81 -9.01 2.00 -9.43
CA LEU A 81 -9.10 3.20 -10.25
C LEU A 81 -10.35 3.97 -9.82
N ILE A 82 -10.14 5.16 -9.26
CA ILE A 82 -11.23 6.00 -8.74
C ILE A 82 -11.19 7.33 -9.48
N ARG A 83 -12.25 7.68 -10.21
CA ARG A 83 -12.38 9.01 -10.83
C ARG A 83 -12.80 10.02 -9.77
N TYR A 84 -12.29 11.25 -9.85
CA TYR A 84 -12.59 12.26 -8.83
C TYR A 84 -14.08 12.61 -8.76
N ARG A 85 -14.73 12.66 -9.92
CA ARG A 85 -16.18 12.87 -10.05
C ARG A 85 -17.05 11.81 -9.37
N ASP A 86 -16.52 10.60 -9.18
CA ASP A 86 -17.26 9.48 -8.60
C ASP A 86 -17.09 9.44 -7.06
N ILE A 87 -16.27 10.33 -6.47
CA ILE A 87 -16.04 10.41 -5.03
C ILE A 87 -17.22 11.13 -4.37
N VAL A 88 -17.96 10.40 -3.55
CA VAL A 88 -19.12 10.91 -2.80
C VAL A 88 -18.67 11.56 -1.50
N ARG A 89 -17.75 10.90 -0.78
CA ARG A 89 -17.33 11.36 0.55
C ARG A 89 -15.89 10.97 0.87
N LEU A 90 -15.22 11.87 1.58
CA LEU A 90 -13.92 11.61 2.21
C LEU A 90 -14.11 11.59 3.72
N ASP A 91 -14.05 10.41 4.33
CA ASP A 91 -14.11 10.24 5.78
C ASP A 91 -12.69 10.18 6.38
N GLN A 92 -12.38 11.24 7.13
CA GLN A 92 -11.11 11.42 7.85
C GLN A 92 -11.24 11.15 9.36
N SER A 93 -12.38 10.62 9.82
CA SER A 93 -12.65 10.34 11.23
C SER A 93 -11.57 9.45 11.85
N ASN A 94 -10.98 8.54 11.07
CA ASN A 94 -9.92 7.67 11.54
C ASN A 94 -8.51 8.26 11.37
N LYS A 95 -7.73 8.29 12.45
CA LYS A 95 -6.32 8.71 12.42
C LYS A 95 -5.42 7.74 11.66
N LYS A 96 -5.82 6.48 11.46
CA LYS A 96 -5.02 5.40 10.86
C LYS A 96 -5.26 5.20 9.36
N TYR A 97 -6.41 5.61 8.83
CA TYR A 97 -6.73 5.47 7.40
C TYR A 97 -7.64 6.59 6.91
N LEU A 98 -7.65 6.83 5.60
CA LEU A 98 -8.68 7.59 4.91
C LEU A 98 -9.72 6.62 4.35
N ALA A 99 -11.00 6.85 4.63
CA ALA A 99 -12.07 6.16 3.91
C ALA A 99 -12.53 7.07 2.77
N ILE A 100 -12.43 6.56 1.55
CA ILE A 100 -12.89 7.23 0.33
C ILE A 100 -14.13 6.45 -0.12
N ASP A 101 -15.30 7.06 0.00
CA ASP A 101 -16.55 6.51 -0.51
C ASP A 101 -16.74 6.99 -1.94
N TYR A 102 -16.86 6.05 -2.87
CA TYR A 102 -16.95 6.32 -4.30
C TYR A 102 -18.00 5.42 -4.96
N LEU A 103 -18.60 5.91 -6.04
CA LEU A 103 -19.52 5.15 -6.88
C LEU A 103 -18.73 4.37 -7.92
N ALA A 104 -18.79 3.04 -7.86
CA ALA A 104 -18.25 2.16 -8.88
C ALA A 104 -19.39 1.31 -9.44
N ASP A 105 -19.63 1.43 -10.74
CA ASP A 105 -20.67 0.68 -11.46
C ASP A 105 -22.08 0.84 -10.82
N GLY A 106 -22.38 2.06 -10.36
CA GLY A 106 -23.65 2.39 -9.71
C GLY A 106 -23.80 1.87 -8.28
N LYS A 107 -22.75 1.27 -7.69
CA LYS A 107 -22.72 0.84 -6.29
C LYS A 107 -21.71 1.66 -5.51
N GLU A 108 -22.10 2.09 -4.32
CA GLU A 108 -21.19 2.76 -3.39
C GLU A 108 -20.18 1.75 -2.83
N LYS A 109 -18.90 2.08 -2.93
CA LYS A 109 -17.79 1.30 -2.41
C LYS A 109 -16.91 2.20 -1.56
N THR A 110 -16.41 1.66 -0.45
CA THR A 110 -15.46 2.36 0.41
C THR A 110 -14.05 1.80 0.20
N LEU A 111 -13.11 2.65 -0.20
CA LEU A 111 -11.69 2.33 -0.19
C LEU A 111 -11.07 2.83 1.11
N LYS A 112 -10.44 1.93 1.87
CA LYS A 112 -9.68 2.28 3.07
C LYS A 112 -8.19 2.39 2.73
N LEU A 113 -7.67 3.61 2.78
CA LEU A 113 -6.27 3.91 2.50
C LEU A 113 -5.49 4.07 3.82
N PRO A 114 -4.69 3.07 4.24
CA PRO A 114 -3.96 3.13 5.50
C PRO A 114 -2.79 4.12 5.43
N TRP A 115 -2.80 5.15 6.29
CA TRP A 115 -1.73 6.14 6.38
C TRP A 115 -0.34 5.56 6.70
N PRO A 116 -0.21 4.56 7.60
CA PRO A 116 1.09 3.94 7.87
C PRO A 116 1.74 3.29 6.64
N PHE A 117 0.94 3.00 5.61
CA PHE A 117 1.41 2.36 4.40
C PHE A 117 2.00 3.35 3.40
N ILE A 118 1.72 4.65 3.54
CA ILE A 118 2.14 5.70 2.60
C ILE A 118 3.21 6.57 3.26
N GLU A 119 4.10 7.16 2.46
CA GLU A 119 5.17 8.03 2.91
C GLU A 119 4.72 9.14 3.90
N LYS A 120 5.56 9.40 4.90
CA LYS A 120 5.33 10.45 5.91
C LYS A 120 5.28 11.81 5.21
N GLY A 121 4.14 12.49 5.29
CA GLY A 121 3.87 13.77 4.59
C GLY A 121 2.90 13.66 3.41
N ALA A 122 2.63 12.45 2.93
CA ALA A 122 1.62 12.21 1.90
C ALA A 122 0.19 12.54 2.35
N LYS A 123 -0.09 12.36 3.65
CA LYS A 123 -1.44 12.55 4.21
C LYS A 123 -2.02 13.94 3.88
N ASN A 124 -1.33 15.01 4.27
CA ASN A 124 -1.86 16.36 4.11
C ASN A 124 -1.87 16.78 2.65
N SER A 125 -0.86 16.38 1.88
CA SER A 125 -0.77 16.72 0.45
C SER A 125 -1.81 15.99 -0.41
N LEU A 126 -2.15 14.74 -0.06
CA LEU A 126 -3.18 13.96 -0.74
C LEU A 126 -4.58 14.49 -0.40
N ILE A 127 -4.83 14.81 0.87
CA ILE A 127 -6.13 15.37 1.30
C ILE A 127 -6.37 16.72 0.61
N ALA A 128 -5.40 17.63 0.64
CA ALA A 128 -5.52 18.93 -0.02
C ALA A 128 -5.81 18.77 -1.52
N PHE A 129 -5.11 17.85 -2.17
CA PHE A 129 -5.31 17.55 -3.59
C PHE A 129 -6.71 17.00 -3.89
N LEU A 130 -7.20 16.05 -3.09
CA LEU A 130 -8.53 15.47 -3.28
C LEU A 130 -9.64 16.51 -3.03
N GLN A 131 -9.43 17.45 -2.11
CA GLN A 131 -10.37 18.55 -1.87
C GLN A 131 -10.39 19.53 -3.05
N GLU A 132 -9.23 19.91 -3.60
CA GLU A 132 -9.16 20.77 -4.81
C GLU A 132 -9.90 20.15 -6.00
N GLN A 133 -9.73 18.85 -6.22
CA GLN A 133 -10.36 18.12 -7.33
C GLN A 133 -11.87 17.86 -7.12
N GLN A 134 -12.40 17.99 -5.90
CA GLN A 134 -13.85 17.92 -5.66
C GLN A 134 -14.57 19.25 -5.87
N VAL A 135 -13.85 20.36 -5.87
CA VAL A 135 -14.41 21.72 -6.02
C VAL A 135 -14.46 22.14 -7.50
N THR A 136 -13.76 21.43 -8.38
CA THR A 136 -13.71 21.66 -9.83
C THR A 136 -14.67 20.74 -10.56
#